data_AF-A0A919DYJ1-F1
#
_entry.id   AF-A0A919DYJ1-F1
#
_cell.length_a   1.000
_cell.length_b   1.000
_cell.length_c   1.000
_cell.angle_alpha   90.00
_cell.angle_beta   90.00
_cell.angle_gamma   90.00
#
_symmetry.space_group_name_H-M   'P 1'
#
loop_
_entity.id
_entity.type
_entity.pdbx_description
1 polymer ?
#
loop_
_entity_poly.entity_id
_entity_poly.type
_entity_poly.pdbx_seq_one_letter_code
_entity_poly.pdbx_strand_id
1 'polypeptide(L)' 'MFLVSHNNNSIRDTCERVLWLERGVLRMDGPTEEVLAAYESFTAGKS' A
#
# COMPACT_ATOMS: atom_id res chain seq x y z
N MET A 1 13.71 -6.51 -6.35
CA MET A 1 12.76 -7.54 -5.86
C MET A 1 11.38 -6.90 -5.78
N PHE A 2 10.32 -7.59 -6.19
CA PHE A 2 8.95 -7.12 -6.02
C PHE A 2 8.23 -8.06 -5.04
N LEU A 3 7.64 -7.49 -3.99
CA LEU A 3 6.79 -8.19 -3.03
C LEU A 3 5.34 -7.77 -3.28
N VAL A 4 4.44 -8.73 -3.46
CA VAL A 4 2.99 -8.51 -3.53
C VAL A 4 2.36 -9.22 -2.34
N SER A 5 1.68 -8.47 -1.49
CA SER A 5 1.08 -8.97 -0.26
C SER A 5 -0.20 -8.20 0.05
N HIS A 6 -1.15 -8.85 0.71
CA HIS A 6 -2.33 -8.21 1.30
C HIS A 6 -2.14 -7.90 2.79
N ASN A 7 -1.00 -8.29 3.37
CA ASN A 7 -0.67 -8.00 4.76
C ASN A 7 0.21 -6.75 4.84
N ASN A 8 -0.36 -5.65 5.32
CA ASN A 8 0.34 -4.36 5.48
C ASN A 8 1.57 -4.47 6.41
N ASN A 9 1.56 -5.33 7.43
CA ASN A 9 2.71 -5.48 8.32
C ASN A 9 3.91 -6.11 7.59
N SER A 10 3.67 -7.14 6.78
CA SER A 10 4.74 -7.74 5.96
C SER A 10 5.32 -6.75 4.95
N ILE A 11 4.49 -5.82 4.45
CA ILE A 11 4.94 -4.76 3.55
C ILE A 11 5.82 -3.75 4.32
N ARG A 12 5.42 -3.32 5.52
CA ARG A 12 6.23 -2.45 6.39
C ARG A 12 7.60 -3.07 6.72
N ASP A 13 7.63 -4.36 7.03
CA ASP A 13 8.85 -5.05 7.44
C ASP A 13 9.87 -5.23 6.30
N THR A 14 9.41 -5.25 5.04
CA THR A 14 10.24 -5.68 3.90
C THR A 14 10.47 -4.58 2.85
N CYS A 15 9.62 -3.57 2.77
CA CYS A 15 9.64 -2.58 1.69
C CYS A 15 9.90 -1.16 2.20
N GLU A 16 10.72 -0.41 1.48
CA GLU A 16 10.94 1.03 1.72
C GLU A 16 10.05 1.92 0.83
N ARG A 17 9.54 1.36 -0.29
CA ARG A 17 8.68 2.03 -1.26
C ARG A 17 7.55 1.08 -1.69
N VAL A 18 6.34 1.61 -1.86
CA VAL A 18 5.13 0.85 -2.20
C VAL A 18 4.42 1.48 -3.40
N LEU A 19 3.90 0.61 -4.27
CA LEU A 19 2.96 0.97 -5.33
C LEU A 19 1.56 0.53 -4.93
N TRP A 20 0.61 1.47 -4.88
CA TRP A 20 -0.79 1.17 -4.67
C TRP A 20 -1.56 1.26 -5.99
N LEU A 21 -2.12 0.13 -6.41
CA LEU A 21 -3.02 0.02 -7.56
C LEU A 21 -4.47 -0.10 -7.11
N GLU A 22 -5.37 0.64 -7.78
CA GLU A 22 -6.83 0.49 -7.63
C GLU A 22 -7.41 0.28 -9.03
N ARG A 23 -8.08 -0.86 -9.25
CA ARG A 23 -8.75 -1.21 -10.51
C ARG A 23 -7.85 -1.05 -11.75
N GLY A 24 -6.60 -1.49 -11.62
CA GLY A 24 -5.61 -1.43 -12.71
C GLY A 24 -4.98 -0.05 -12.92
N VAL A 25 -5.30 0.94 -12.07
CA VAL A 25 -4.72 2.29 -12.13
C VAL A 25 -3.79 2.52 -10.95
N LEU A 26 -2.59 3.05 -11.21
CA LEU A 26 -1.66 3.48 -10.17
C LEU A 26 -2.25 4.70 -9.45
N ARG A 27 -2.55 4.51 -8.18
CA ARG A 27 -3.18 5.53 -7.34
C ARG A 27 -2.16 6.29 -6.51
N MET A 28 -1.13 5.59 -6.02
CA MET A 28 -0.04 6.20 -5.28
C MET A 28 1.24 5.38 -5.43
N ASP A 29 2.37 6.07 -5.39
CA ASP A 29 3.72 5.53 -5.43
C ASP A 29 4.59 6.39 -4.51
N GLY A 30 5.21 5.78 -3.50
CA GLY A 30 5.98 6.53 -2.51
C GLY A 30 6.49 5.69 -1.33
N PRO A 31 7.02 6.35 -0.29
CA PRO A 31 7.47 5.70 0.93
C PRO A 31 6.37 4.84 1.56
N THR A 32 6.76 3.69 2.10
CA THR A 32 5.81 2.68 2.62
C THR A 32 4.79 3.26 3.59
N GLU A 33 5.21 4.04 4.58
CA GLU A 33 4.29 4.59 5.59
C GLU A 33 3.28 5.59 5.00
N GLU A 34 3.70 6.41 4.03
CA GLU A 34 2.81 7.39 3.39
C GLU A 34 1.73 6.69 2.55
N VAL A 35 2.15 5.69 1.78
CA VAL A 35 1.23 4.94 0.90
C VAL A 35 0.28 4.08 1.72
N LEU A 36 0.76 3.39 2.75
CA LEU A 36 -0.08 2.55 3.60
C LEU A 36 -1.06 3.38 4.43
N ALA A 37 -0.66 4.54 4.95
CA ALA A 37 -1.58 5.43 5.66
C ALA A 37 -2.74 5.90 4.75
N ALA A 38 -2.44 6.26 3.51
CA ALA A 38 -3.45 6.64 2.52
C ALA A 38 -4.36 5.47 2.14
N TYR A 39 -3.78 4.28 1.94
CA TYR A 39 -4.51 3.06 1.64
C TYR A 39 -5.46 2.65 2.77
N GLU A 40 -4.97 2.61 4.01
CA GLU A 40 -5.76 2.26 5.20
C GLU A 40 -6.93 3.22 5.40
N SER A 41 -6.68 4.53 5.25
CA SER A 41 -7.72 5.57 5.29
C SER A 41 -8.79 5.37 4.21
N PHE A 42 -8.40 4.98 3.00
CA PHE A 42 -9.31 4.70 1.90
C PHE A 42 -10.15 3.43 2.13
N THR A 43 -9.58 2.40 2.78
CA THR A 43 -10.29 1.15 3.06
C THR A 43 -11.16 1.21 4.31
N ALA A 44 -10.84 2.08 5.27
CA ALA A 44 -11.59 2.22 6.53
C ALA A 44 -13.07 2.63 6.33
N GLY A 45 -13.40 3.31 5.24
CA GLY A 45 -14.77 3.71 4.89
C GLY A 45 -15.60 2.67 4.13
N LYS A 46 -15.09 1.44 3.95
CA LYS A 46 -15.73 0.39 3.13
C LYS A 46 -16.19 -0.85 3.92
N SER A 47 -16.32 -0.74 5.25
CA SER A 47 -16.88 -1.82 6.09
C SER A 47 -18.40 -1.78 6.20
#